data_AF-A0A7S4UV14-F1
#
_entry.id   AF-A0A7S4UV14-F1
#
_cell.length_a   1.000
_cell.length_b   1.000
_cell.length_c   1.000
_cell.angle_alpha   90.00
_cell.angle_beta   90.00
_cell.angle_gamma   90.00
#
_symmetry.space_group_name_H-M   'P 1'
#
loop_
_entity.id
_entity.type
_entity.pdbx_description
1 polymer ?
#
loop_
_entity_poly.entity_id
_entity_poly.type
_entity_poly.pdbx_seq_one_letter_code
_entity_poly.pdbx_strand_id
1 'polypeptide(L)'
;GRAAVARSTLLLLRFDKPVQAGSGSLDLLQCGLASPRHCGQPVRRINIHAAGDGELQCSGTSAFVAPGLHLEQGRRYALRAPARGAFKDREGRPLAAFDGSAAAFDVLPDDLTP
;
A
#
# COMPACT_ATOMS: atom_id res chain seq x y z
N GLY A 1 -26.09 4.09 -2.34
CA GLY A 1 -25.36 2.98 -1.67
C GLY A 1 -23.89 3.28 -1.74
N ARG A 2 -23.07 2.86 -0.76
CA ARG A 2 -21.61 3.06 -0.83
C ARG A 2 -21.08 2.26 -2.01
N ALA A 3 -20.53 2.92 -3.02
CA ALA A 3 -19.87 2.20 -4.10
C ALA A 3 -18.54 1.63 -3.58
N ALA A 4 -18.16 0.46 -4.07
CA ALA A 4 -16.92 -0.21 -3.71
C ALA A 4 -15.93 0.06 -4.84
N VAL A 5 -14.70 0.41 -4.49
CA VAL A 5 -13.65 0.54 -5.50
C VAL A 5 -13.24 -0.86 -5.94
N ALA A 6 -13.12 -1.01 -7.27
CA ALA A 6 -12.91 -2.28 -7.93
C ALA A 6 -11.75 -3.07 -7.30
N ARG A 7 -11.94 -4.40 -7.18
CA ARG A 7 -10.93 -5.33 -6.64
C ARG A 7 -9.57 -5.25 -7.35
N SER A 8 -9.55 -4.76 -8.59
CA SER A 8 -8.37 -4.54 -9.43
C SER A 8 -7.68 -3.18 -9.21
N THR A 9 -8.04 -2.44 -8.16
CA THR A 9 -7.37 -1.18 -7.84
C THR A 9 -5.90 -1.40 -7.56
N LEU A 10 -5.04 -0.65 -8.24
CA LEU A 10 -3.62 -0.59 -7.94
C LEU A 10 -3.32 0.60 -7.04
N LEU A 11 -2.59 0.36 -5.96
CA LEU A 11 -2.05 1.40 -5.11
C LEU A 11 -0.66 1.74 -5.62
N LEU A 12 -0.44 3.01 -5.99
CA LEU A 12 0.85 3.52 -6.43
C LEU A 12 1.59 4.14 -5.24
N LEU A 13 2.74 3.56 -4.91
CA LEU A 13 3.72 4.12 -3.98
C LEU A 13 4.83 4.78 -4.80
N ARG A 14 5.13 6.05 -4.50
CA ARG A 14 6.23 6.79 -5.15
C ARG A 14 7.38 6.98 -4.17
N PHE A 15 8.59 6.74 -4.66
CA PHE A 15 9.85 6.88 -3.95
C PHE A 15 10.70 7.98 -4.61
N ASP A 16 11.62 8.56 -3.86
CA ASP A 16 12.61 9.52 -4.36
C ASP A 16 13.76 8.84 -5.12
N LYS A 17 13.94 7.53 -4.92
CA LYS A 17 14.98 6.71 -5.53
C LYS A 17 14.41 5.44 -6.15
N PRO A 18 15.13 4.81 -7.11
CA PRO A 18 14.70 3.55 -7.67
C PRO A 18 14.53 2.47 -6.60
N VAL A 19 13.44 1.72 -6.68
CA VAL A 19 13.03 0.73 -5.68
C VAL A 19 12.94 -0.66 -6.28
N GLN A 20 13.23 -1.68 -5.47
CA GLN A 20 13.01 -3.08 -5.75
C GLN A 20 12.19 -3.71 -4.62
N ALA A 21 11.46 -4.78 -4.95
CA ALA A 21 10.81 -5.61 -3.95
C ALA A 21 11.89 -6.28 -3.08
N GLY A 22 11.74 -6.15 -1.76
CA GLY A 22 12.58 -6.84 -0.79
C GLY A 22 11.97 -8.17 -0.36
N SER A 23 11.72 -8.33 0.94
CA SER A 23 11.09 -9.51 1.52
C SER A 23 10.14 -9.13 2.65
N GLY A 24 9.29 -10.07 3.07
CA GLY A 24 8.35 -9.87 4.17
C GLY A 24 6.94 -9.62 3.68
N SER A 25 6.27 -8.61 4.21
CA SER A 25 4.88 -8.32 3.87
C SER A 25 4.54 -6.83 4.00
N LEU A 26 3.42 -6.43 3.40
CA LEU A 26 2.72 -5.19 3.70
C LEU A 26 1.38 -5.54 4.34
N ASP A 27 1.04 -4.85 5.41
CA ASP A 27 -0.31 -4.85 5.98
C ASP A 27 -1.07 -3.66 5.37
N LEU A 28 -2.24 -3.94 4.80
CA LEU A 28 -3.26 -2.93 4.53
C LEU A 28 -4.14 -2.82 5.77
N LEU A 29 -4.24 -1.62 6.33
CA LEU A 29 -5.05 -1.31 7.50
C LEU A 29 -6.19 -0.39 7.10
N GLN A 30 -7.34 -0.56 7.74
CA GLN A 30 -8.43 0.41 7.66
C GLN A 30 -8.30 1.40 8.82
N CYS A 31 -8.39 2.69 8.51
CA CYS A 31 -8.21 3.77 9.47
C CYS A 31 -9.51 4.57 9.63
N GLY A 32 -9.69 5.19 10.80
CA GLY A 32 -10.76 6.16 11.01
C GLY A 32 -10.46 7.47 10.27
N LEU A 33 -11.45 8.06 9.61
CA LEU A 33 -11.31 9.35 8.93
C LEU A 33 -10.83 10.47 9.88
N ALA A 34 -11.28 10.44 11.14
CA ALA A 34 -10.91 11.42 12.17
C ALA A 34 -9.56 11.15 12.85
N SER A 35 -8.89 10.02 12.56
CA SER A 35 -7.64 9.64 13.23
C SER A 35 -6.74 8.86 12.27
N PRO A 36 -6.08 9.56 11.33
CA PRO A 36 -5.28 8.94 10.29
C PRO A 36 -4.03 8.20 10.81
N ARG A 37 -3.63 8.46 12.06
CA ARG A 37 -2.55 7.73 12.76
C ARG A 37 -3.04 6.52 13.56
N HIS A 38 -4.34 6.38 13.78
CA HIS A 38 -4.94 5.27 14.52
C HIS A 38 -5.72 4.38 13.54
N CYS A 39 -4.99 3.44 12.95
CA CYS A 39 -5.59 2.40 12.12
C CYS A 39 -5.93 1.17 12.98
N GLY A 40 -6.97 0.43 12.58
CA GLY A 40 -7.37 -0.81 13.23
C GLY A 40 -6.42 -1.96 12.90
N GLN A 41 -6.88 -3.20 13.10
CA GLN A 41 -6.12 -4.38 12.69
C GLN A 41 -5.96 -4.45 11.16
N PRO A 42 -4.92 -5.13 10.65
CA PRO A 42 -4.77 -5.37 9.22
C PRO A 42 -6.03 -6.02 8.63
N VAL A 43 -6.59 -5.41 7.58
CA VAL A 43 -7.69 -5.97 6.79
C VAL A 43 -7.18 -6.89 5.68
N ARG A 44 -5.91 -6.73 5.29
CA ARG A 44 -5.21 -7.61 4.36
C ARG A 44 -3.72 -7.61 4.63
N ARG A 45 -3.10 -8.78 4.46
CA ARG A 45 -1.65 -8.92 4.34
C ARG A 45 -1.30 -9.23 2.89
N ILE A 46 -0.33 -8.52 2.35
CA ILE A 46 0.24 -8.68 1.02
C ILE A 46 1.65 -9.22 1.23
N ASN A 47 1.91 -10.44 0.81
CA ASN A 47 3.22 -11.04 0.98
C ASN A 47 4.15 -10.53 -0.12
N ILE A 48 5.34 -10.10 0.26
CA ILE A 48 6.39 -9.71 -0.67
C ILE A 48 7.24 -10.95 -0.88
N HIS A 49 6.84 -11.74 -1.87
CA HIS A 49 7.74 -12.70 -2.48
C HIS A 49 8.65 -11.94 -3.47
N ALA A 50 9.82 -12.50 -3.78
CA ALA A 50 10.79 -11.86 -4.66
C ALA A 50 10.13 -11.36 -5.96
N ALA A 51 10.70 -10.29 -6.54
CA ALA A 51 10.13 -9.53 -7.65
C ALA A 51 9.39 -10.39 -8.68
N GLY A 52 8.09 -10.13 -8.87
CA GLY A 52 7.26 -10.82 -9.86
C GLY A 52 5.97 -11.43 -9.30
N ASP A 53 5.76 -11.42 -7.99
CA ASP A 53 4.47 -11.84 -7.44
C ASP A 53 3.39 -10.82 -7.79
N GLY A 54 2.25 -11.27 -8.31
CA GLY A 54 1.25 -10.42 -8.97
C GLY A 54 0.66 -9.30 -8.08
N GLU A 55 0.89 -9.38 -6.77
CA GLU A 55 0.42 -8.40 -5.78
C GLU A 55 1.37 -7.20 -5.59
N LEU A 56 2.64 -7.29 -5.99
CA LEU A 56 3.61 -6.18 -5.89
C LEU A 56 4.55 -6.14 -7.11
N GLN A 57 4.55 -5.02 -7.82
CA GLN A 57 5.48 -4.76 -8.92
C GLN A 57 6.23 -3.44 -8.70
N CYS A 58 7.56 -3.48 -8.79
CA CYS A 58 8.41 -2.29 -8.72
C CYS A 58 8.92 -1.92 -10.11
N SER A 59 8.81 -0.65 -10.48
CA SER A 59 9.33 -0.10 -11.73
C SER A 59 9.88 1.30 -11.50
N GLY A 60 11.19 1.46 -11.71
CA GLY A 60 11.88 2.73 -11.45
C GLY A 60 11.69 3.17 -10.00
N THR A 61 11.13 4.37 -9.82
CA THR A 61 10.81 4.99 -8.51
C THR A 61 9.40 4.69 -8.03
N SER A 62 8.70 3.74 -8.66
CA SER A 62 7.30 3.42 -8.37
C SER A 62 7.15 1.97 -7.93
N ALA A 63 6.26 1.73 -6.97
CA ALA A 63 5.79 0.39 -6.64
C ALA A 63 4.26 0.35 -6.75
N PHE A 64 3.76 -0.65 -7.48
CA PHE A 64 2.36 -0.92 -7.72
C PHE A 64 1.94 -2.09 -6.85
N VAL A 65 0.98 -1.86 -5.95
CA VAL A 65 0.46 -2.86 -5.04
C VAL A 65 -0.97 -3.21 -5.45
N ALA A 66 -1.23 -4.48 -5.72
CA ALA A 66 -2.57 -4.99 -5.95
C ALA A 66 -3.07 -5.69 -4.68
N PRO A 67 -3.85 -5.02 -3.80
CA PRO A 67 -4.31 -5.62 -2.54
C PRO A 67 -5.29 -6.78 -2.73
N GLY A 68 -5.87 -6.96 -3.93
CA GLY A 68 -6.77 -8.06 -4.25
C GLY A 68 -8.09 -8.05 -3.45
N LEU A 69 -8.39 -6.93 -2.79
CA LEU A 69 -9.53 -6.69 -1.92
C LEU A 69 -10.34 -5.50 -2.44
N HIS A 70 -11.67 -5.56 -2.31
CA HIS A 70 -12.53 -4.41 -2.54
C HIS A 70 -12.29 -3.35 -1.46
N LEU A 71 -11.98 -2.12 -1.87
CA LEU A 71 -11.84 -1.00 -0.96
C LEU A 71 -13.18 -0.27 -0.88
N GLU A 72 -13.67 -0.01 0.32
CA GLU A 72 -14.92 0.73 0.49
C GLU A 72 -14.69 2.23 0.24
N GLN A 73 -15.57 2.86 -0.56
CA GLN A 73 -15.54 4.31 -0.70
C GLN A 73 -15.88 5.02 0.60
N GLY A 74 -15.30 6.21 0.78
CA GLY A 74 -15.44 6.99 2.01
C GLY A 74 -14.70 6.38 3.20
N ARG A 75 -13.79 5.42 2.96
CA ARG A 75 -12.88 4.90 3.97
C ARG A 75 -11.47 5.39 3.71
N ARG A 76 -10.71 5.45 4.81
CA ARG A 76 -9.28 5.66 4.78
C ARG A 76 -8.59 4.32 4.99
N TYR A 77 -7.56 4.07 4.19
CA TYR A 77 -6.68 2.94 4.37
C TYR A 77 -5.25 3.40 4.55
N ALA A 78 -4.41 2.54 5.11
CA ALA A 78 -2.99 2.76 5.15
C ALA A 78 -2.23 1.49 4.84
N LEU A 79 -1.10 1.62 4.15
CA LEU A 79 -0.14 0.54 3.95
C LEU A 79 0.99 0.67 4.97
N ARG A 80 1.31 -0.42 5.67
CA ARG A 80 2.39 -0.49 6.66
C ARG A 80 3.23 -1.73 6.40
N ALA A 81 4.56 -1.59 6.41
CA ALA A 81 5.43 -2.76 6.54
C ALA A 81 5.60 -3.10 8.04
N PRO A 82 5.23 -4.31 8.49
CA PRO A 82 5.42 -4.72 9.88
C PRO A 82 6.89 -5.00 10.22
N ALA A 83 7.73 -5.28 9.22
CA ALA A 83 9.16 -5.49 9.35
C ALA A 83 9.93 -4.66 8.32
N ARG A 84 11.19 -4.36 8.63
CA ARG A 84 12.10 -3.66 7.71
C ARG A 84 12.41 -4.53 6.50
N GLY A 85 12.68 -3.87 5.37
CA GLY A 85 13.14 -4.56 4.16
C GLY A 85 12.04 -5.00 3.20
N ALA A 86 10.80 -4.54 3.39
CA ALA A 86 9.75 -4.68 2.38
C ALA A 86 10.18 -4.09 1.01
N PHE A 87 10.89 -2.96 1.05
CA PHE A 87 11.45 -2.29 -0.11
C PHE A 87 12.96 -2.09 0.05
N LYS A 88 13.69 -2.19 -1.06
CA LYS A 88 15.14 -1.98 -1.11
C LYS A 88 15.53 -1.09 -2.29
N ASP A 89 16.69 -0.45 -2.21
CA ASP A 89 17.28 0.28 -3.32
C ASP A 89 17.94 -0.67 -4.35
N ARG A 90 18.54 -0.11 -5.41
CA ARG A 90 19.26 -0.89 -6.43
C ARG A 90 20.49 -1.59 -5.90
N GLU A 91 21.08 -1.09 -4.82
CA GLU A 91 22.23 -1.67 -4.13
C GLU A 91 21.80 -2.75 -3.12
N GLY A 92 20.50 -3.04 -3.03
CA GLY A 92 19.93 -4.06 -2.14
C GLY A 92 19.80 -3.61 -0.68
N ARG A 93 20.01 -2.32 -0.38
CA ARG A 93 19.87 -1.78 0.98
C ARG A 93 18.39 -1.50 1.27
N PRO A 94 17.90 -1.84 2.48
CA PRO A 94 16.51 -1.58 2.84
C PRO A 94 16.21 -0.08 2.87
N LEU A 95 15.06 0.31 2.31
CA LEU A 95 14.62 1.72 2.28
C LEU A 95 13.94 2.09 3.61
N ALA A 96 14.53 3.07 4.31
CA ALA A 96 14.03 3.54 5.61
C ALA A 96 12.63 4.18 5.56
N ALA A 97 12.21 4.72 4.41
CA ALA A 97 10.96 5.47 4.29
C ALA A 97 9.70 4.61 4.55
N PHE A 98 9.80 3.28 4.40
CA PHE A 98 8.71 2.36 4.68
C PHE A 98 8.91 1.55 5.98
N ASP A 99 9.96 1.83 6.75
CA ASP A 99 10.29 1.15 8.00
C ASP A 99 9.36 1.62 9.15
N GLY A 100 8.08 1.28 9.05
CA GLY A 100 7.06 1.52 10.07
C GLY A 100 6.20 2.78 9.90
N SER A 101 6.48 3.61 8.89
CA SER A 101 5.63 4.76 8.55
C SER A 101 4.49 4.31 7.65
N ALA A 102 3.24 4.40 8.13
CA ALA A 102 2.08 4.01 7.36
C ALA A 102 1.79 5.05 6.26
N ALA A 103 1.81 4.64 4.98
CA ALA A 103 1.35 5.46 3.87
C ALA A 103 -0.18 5.41 3.82
N ALA A 104 -0.84 6.46 4.28
CA ALA A 104 -2.30 6.53 4.32
C ALA A 104 -2.89 7.21 3.08
N PHE A 105 -3.99 6.67 2.58
CA PHE A 105 -4.74 7.21 1.45
C PHE A 105 -6.25 7.13 1.72
N ASP A 106 -6.99 8.10 1.20
CA ASP A 106 -8.46 8.13 1.27
C ASP A 106 -9.04 7.59 -0.04
N VAL A 107 -10.04 6.73 0.08
CA VAL A 107 -10.77 6.19 -1.06
C VAL A 107 -11.95 7.12 -1.33
N LEU A 108 -11.80 7.97 -2.34
CA LEU A 108 -12.80 8.94 -2.71
C LEU A 108 -14.06 8.23 -3.25
N PRO A 109 -15.26 8.76 -2.99
CA PRO A 109 -16.47 8.28 -3.64
C PRO A 109 -16.38 8.47 -5.15
N ASP A 110 -17.00 7.58 -5.93
CA ASP A 110 -17.05 7.71 -7.41
C ASP A 110 -17.83 8.97 -7.87
N ASP A 111 -18.60 9.60 -6.99
CA ASP A 111 -19.33 10.85 -7.27
C ASP A 111 -18.48 12.11 -7.00
N LEU A 112 -17.33 12.22 -7.65
CA LEU A 112 -16.69 13.51 -7.94
C LEU A 112 -16.94 13.88 -9.41
N THR A 113 -18.20 13.91 -9.83
CA THR A 113 -18.58 14.62 -11.05
C THR A 113 -18.69 16.12 -10.75
N PRO A 114 -18.05 17.01 -11.54
CA PRO A 114 -18.18 18.46 -11.40
C PRO A 114 -19.59 18.98 -11.70
#